data_AF-T1JPI6-F1
#
_entry.id   AF-T1JPI6-F1
#
_cell.length_a   1.000
_cell.length_b   1.000
_cell.length_c   1.000
_cell.angle_alpha   90.00
_cell.angle_beta   90.00
_cell.angle_gamma   90.00
#
_symmetry.space_group_name_H-M   'P 1'
#
loop_
_entity.id
_entity.type
_entity.pdbx_description
1 polymer ?
#
loop_
_entity_poly.entity_id
_entity_poly.type
_entity_poly.pdbx_seq_one_letter_code
_entity_poly.pdbx_strand_id
1 'polypeptide(L)'
;MLMSFADRLCTFQNWANPFVQPRALARAGFVFLDEKDIVECIFCHIRLDEWKMKDIPLFEHYRFSPFCPLTLGEMPEDEASFDSQTTSRCVDSCLGHDVVG
;
A
#
# COMPACT_ATOMS: atom_id res chain seq x y z
N MET A 1 -0.89 -15.00 -6.28
CA MET A 1 -2.15 -14.28 -6.01
C MET A 1 -1.72 -12.89 -5.57
N LEU A 2 -1.81 -11.90 -6.47
CA LEU A 2 -1.32 -10.55 -6.19
C LEU A 2 -2.28 -9.88 -5.19
N MET A 3 -1.75 -9.21 -4.16
CA MET A 3 -2.57 -8.54 -3.14
C MET A 3 -3.32 -7.36 -3.76
N SER A 4 -4.62 -7.22 -3.45
CA SER A 4 -5.44 -6.10 -3.92
C SER A 4 -5.00 -4.78 -3.30
N PHE A 5 -5.46 -3.65 -3.85
CA PHE A 5 -5.27 -2.34 -3.22
C PHE A 5 -5.77 -2.30 -1.76
N ALA A 6 -6.92 -2.92 -1.48
CA ALA A 6 -7.51 -2.96 -0.14
C ALA A 6 -6.61 -3.74 0.83
N ASP A 7 -6.11 -4.90 0.41
CA ASP A 7 -5.21 -5.72 1.24
C ASP A 7 -3.90 -4.99 1.52
N ARG A 8 -3.34 -4.29 0.52
CA ARG A 8 -2.14 -3.46 0.72
C ARG A 8 -2.40 -2.34 1.72
N LEU A 9 -3.55 -1.66 1.62
CA LEU A 9 -3.91 -0.60 2.55
C LEU A 9 -4.06 -1.10 4.00
N CYS A 10 -4.61 -2.31 4.21
CA CYS A 10 -4.74 -2.92 5.53
C CYS A 10 -3.39 -3.15 6.25
N THR A 11 -2.26 -3.16 5.53
CA THR A 11 -0.94 -3.30 6.16
C THR A 11 -0.51 -2.05 6.95
N PHE A 12 -1.12 -0.89 6.69
CA PHE A 12 -0.72 0.41 7.27
C PHE A 12 -1.41 0.73 8.61
N GLN A 13 -1.90 -0.26 9.36
CA GLN A 13 -2.62 -0.04 10.63
C GLN A 13 -1.83 0.79 11.65
N ASN A 14 -0.51 0.57 11.73
CA ASN A 14 0.38 1.26 12.66
C ASN A 14 1.25 2.36 12.00
N TRP A 15 0.86 2.83 10.81
CA TRP A 15 1.65 3.81 10.08
C TRP A 15 1.71 5.16 10.81
N ALA A 16 2.91 5.53 11.27
CA ALA A 16 3.12 6.71 12.10
C ALA A 16 3.63 7.95 11.32
N ASN A 17 4.08 7.80 10.07
CA ASN A 17 4.66 8.92 9.32
C ASN A 17 3.54 9.86 8.82
N PRO A 18 3.49 11.14 9.27
CA PRO A 18 2.42 12.06 8.93
C PRO A 18 2.58 12.71 7.55
N PHE A 19 3.76 12.58 6.93
CA PHE A 19 4.11 13.28 5.70
C PHE A 19 3.53 12.62 4.45
N VAL A 20 3.33 11.30 4.49
CA VAL A 20 2.86 10.53 3.35
C VAL A 20 1.70 9.64 3.77
N GLN A 21 0.63 9.67 2.98
CA GLN A 21 -0.61 8.98 3.31
C GLN A 21 -0.55 7.49 2.94
N PRO A 22 -0.96 6.56 3.83
CA PRO A 22 -1.09 5.13 3.53
C PRO A 22 -1.78 4.81 2.22
N ARG A 23 -2.85 5.57 1.90
CA ARG A 23 -3.61 5.39 0.66
C ARG A 23 -2.76 5.63 -0.59
N ALA A 24 -1.86 6.60 -0.57
CA ALA A 24 -0.98 6.90 -1.70
C ALA A 24 0.10 5.82 -1.85
N LEU A 25 0.64 5.31 -0.75
CA LEU A 25 1.60 4.20 -0.72
C LEU A 25 0.97 2.91 -1.28
N ALA A 26 -0.20 2.53 -0.77
CA ALA A 26 -0.92 1.35 -1.26
C ALA A 26 -1.28 1.47 -2.76
N ARG A 27 -1.67 2.66 -3.25
CA ARG A 27 -1.89 2.90 -4.69
C ARG A 27 -0.61 2.73 -5.50
N ALA A 28 0.53 3.15 -4.96
CA ALA A 28 1.84 2.97 -5.59
C ALA A 28 2.37 1.53 -5.47
N GLY A 29 1.58 0.56 -5.01
CA GLY A 29 1.97 -0.86 -4.95
C GLY A 29 2.65 -1.29 -3.67
N PHE A 30 2.76 -0.39 -2.68
CA PHE A 30 3.48 -0.65 -1.46
C PHE A 30 2.62 -1.32 -0.37
N VAL A 31 3.28 -2.17 0.42
CA VAL A 31 2.83 -2.63 1.74
C VAL A 31 3.75 -2.08 2.83
N PHE A 32 3.21 -1.84 4.02
CA PHE A 32 4.01 -1.48 5.19
C PHE A 32 4.57 -2.72 5.87
N LEU A 33 5.83 -2.65 6.31
CA LEU A 33 6.52 -3.77 6.95
C LEU A 33 6.44 -3.75 8.49
N ASP A 34 5.59 -2.90 9.07
CA ASP A 34 5.45 -2.70 10.52
C ASP A 34 6.76 -2.27 11.22
N GLU A 35 7.70 -1.71 10.44
CA GLU A 35 8.98 -1.21 10.91
C GLU A 35 9.21 0.22 10.41
N LYS A 36 9.33 1.17 11.36
CA LYS A 36 9.54 2.61 11.08
C LYS A 36 8.56 3.15 10.03
N ASP A 37 9.07 3.63 8.90
CA ASP A 37 8.33 4.05 7.72
C ASP A 37 8.74 3.24 6.48
N ILE A 38 9.22 2.01 6.67
CA ILE A 38 9.70 1.15 5.60
C ILE A 38 8.51 0.51 4.89
N VAL A 39 8.49 0.65 3.56
CA VAL A 39 7.51 0.00 2.70
C VAL A 39 8.17 -0.85 1.63
N GLU A 40 7.49 -1.90 1.15
CA GLU A 40 7.96 -2.77 0.06
C GLU A 40 6.92 -2.85 -1.06
N CYS A 41 7.37 -2.73 -2.31
CA CYS A 41 6.49 -2.93 -3.46
C CYS A 41 6.27 -4.43 -3.72
N ILE A 42 5.02 -4.87 -3.82
CA ILE A 42 4.71 -6.29 -4.06
C ILE A 42 5.00 -6.77 -5.50
N PHE A 43 5.28 -5.86 -6.42
CA PHE A 43 5.48 -6.16 -7.84
C PHE A 43 6.95 -6.23 -8.24
N CYS A 44 7.81 -5.43 -7.59
CA CYS A 44 9.23 -5.35 -7.89
C CYS A 44 10.14 -5.50 -6.67
N HIS A 45 9.57 -5.62 -5.47
CA HIS A 45 10.29 -5.79 -4.20
C HIS A 45 11.26 -4.67 -3.82
N ILE A 46 11.15 -3.49 -4.45
CA ILE A 46 11.89 -2.31 -3.99
C ILE A 46 11.39 -1.91 -2.60
N ARG A 47 12.34 -1.60 -1.71
CA ARG A 47 12.06 -1.05 -0.38
C ARG A 47 12.41 0.43 -0.35
N LEU A 48 11.53 1.23 0.24
CA LEU A 48 11.72 2.66 0.43
C LEU A 48 11.37 3.04 1.87
N ASP A 49 12.11 4.00 2.41
CA ASP A 49 12.00 4.55 3.76
C ASP A 49 12.38 6.03 3.78
N GLU A 50 12.43 6.64 4.96
CA GLU A 50 12.77 8.06 5.16
C GLU A 50 11.85 9.05 4.41
N TRP A 51 10.55 8.78 4.41
CA TRP A 51 9.54 9.54 3.67
C TRP A 51 9.38 10.98 4.19
N LYS A 52 9.37 11.96 3.28
CA LYS A 52 9.33 13.40 3.56
C LYS A 52 8.04 14.05 3.03
N MET A 53 7.73 15.26 3.52
CA MET A 53 6.50 16.03 3.23
C MET A 53 6.22 16.28 1.74
N LYS A 54 7.21 16.14 0.85
CA LYS A 54 7.07 16.42 -0.58
C LYS A 54 7.24 15.17 -1.45
N ASP A 55 7.45 14.02 -0.83
CA ASP A 55 7.66 12.78 -1.56
C ASP A 55 6.33 12.28 -2.10
N ILE A 56 6.31 11.92 -3.38
CA ILE A 56 5.15 11.36 -4.05
C ILE A 56 5.42 9.87 -4.24
N PRO A 57 4.70 8.95 -3.56
CA PRO A 57 5.00 7.51 -3.58
C PRO A 57 5.20 6.91 -4.96
N LEU A 58 4.33 7.23 -5.92
CA LEU A 58 4.44 6.71 -7.28
C LEU A 58 5.68 7.23 -8.01
N PHE A 59 6.07 8.49 -7.76
CA PHE A 59 7.25 9.09 -8.36
C PHE A 59 8.54 8.51 -7.77
N GLU A 60 8.63 8.40 -6.45
CA GLU A 60 9.78 7.76 -5.80
C GLU A 60 9.88 6.28 -6.20
N HIS A 61 8.76 5.58 -6.32
CA HIS A 61 8.73 4.23 -6.87
C HIS A 61 9.34 4.15 -8.27
N TYR A 62 8.87 4.97 -9.21
CA TYR A 62 9.43 5.01 -10.56
C TYR A 62 10.92 5.40 -10.57
N ARG A 63 11.31 6.35 -9.71
CA ARG A 63 12.69 6.81 -9.59
C ARG A 63 13.65 5.70 -9.17
N PHE A 64 13.25 4.86 -8.20
CA PHE A 64 14.10 3.79 -7.66
C PHE A 64 13.90 2.42 -8.34
N SER A 65 12.78 2.21 -9.05
CA SER A 65 12.48 0.99 -9.78
C SER A 65 11.71 1.31 -11.07
N PRO A 66 12.38 1.88 -12.09
CA PRO A 66 11.73 2.39 -13.30
C PRO A 66 11.10 1.31 -14.19
N PHE A 67 11.48 0.05 -13.99
CA PHE A 67 10.98 -1.10 -14.74
C PHE A 67 9.96 -1.92 -13.93
N CYS A 68 9.43 -1.40 -12.83
CA CYS A 68 8.39 -2.08 -12.10
C CYS A 68 7.12 -2.21 -12.98
N PRO A 69 6.49 -3.39 -13.07
CA PRO A 69 5.25 -3.57 -13.85
C PRO A 69 4.15 -2.58 -13.48
N LEU A 70 4.04 -2.21 -12.20
CA LEU A 70 3.08 -1.21 -11.73
C LEU A 70 3.40 0.19 -12.26
N THR A 71 4.66 0.61 -12.29
CA THR A 71 5.03 1.94 -12.79
C THR A 71 4.99 2.02 -14.32
N LEU A 72 5.14 0.88 -15.00
CA LEU A 72 4.99 0.76 -16.45
C LEU A 72 3.54 0.67 -16.91
N GLY A 73 2.57 0.52 -15.99
CA GLY A 73 1.16 0.39 -16.33
C GLY A 73 0.81 -0.97 -16.95
N GLU A 74 1.63 -2.00 -16.73
CA GLU A 74 1.41 -3.37 -17.22
C GLU A 74 0.44 -4.17 -16.33
N MET A 75 -0.20 -3.50 -15.37
CA MET A 75 -1.11 -4.11 -14.41
C MET A 75 -2.57 -4.11 -14.93
N PRO A 76 -3.33 -5.21 -14.76
CA PRO A 76 -4.71 -5.30 -15.23
C PRO A 76 -5.63 -4.23 -14.60
N GLU A 77 -6.54 -3.68 -15.40
CA GLU A 77 -7.38 -2.51 -15.11
C GLU A 77 -8.36 -2.67 -13.94
N ASP A 78 -8.56 -3.90 -13.44
CA ASP A 78 -9.55 -4.22 -12.39
C ASP A 78 -9.24 -3.58 -11.03
N GLU A 79 -7.99 -3.16 -10.78
CA GLU A 79 -7.54 -2.46 -9.57
C GLU A 79 -7.58 -0.92 -9.70
N ALA A 80 -7.89 -0.40 -10.90
CA ALA A 80 -7.95 1.04 -11.17
C ALA A 80 -9.35 1.64 -10.93
N SER A 81 -10.37 0.82 -10.70
CA SER A 81 -11.73 1.29 -10.45
C SER A 81 -11.87 1.87 -9.04
N PHE A 82 -11.81 3.20 -8.98
CA PHE A 82 -12.12 4.02 -7.82
C PHE A 82 -13.63 3.95 -7.55
N ASP A 83 -14.09 3.01 -6.72
CA ASP A 83 -15.43 3.14 -6.12
C ASP A 83 -15.34 3.81 -4.75
N SER A 84 -16.25 4.75 -4.54
CA SER A 84 -16.29 5.69 -3.41
C SER A 84 -16.83 5.04 -2.13
N GLN A 85 -16.94 3.71 -2.09
CA GLN A 85 -17.71 2.96 -1.10
C GLN A 85 -16.95 1.80 -0.43
N THR A 86 -15.69 1.53 -0.80
CA THR A 86 -14.90 0.42 -0.20
C THR A 86 -14.15 0.85 1.07
N THR A 87 -14.78 1.66 1.94
CA THR A 87 -14.29 1.92 3.30
C THR A 87 -14.91 0.99 4.34
N SER A 88 -15.89 0.16 3.95
CA SER A 88 -16.62 -0.71 4.89
C SER A 88 -16.00 -2.08 5.13
N ARG A 89 -15.01 -2.54 4.34
CA ARG A 89 -14.48 -3.92 4.46
C ARG A 89 -13.13 -4.05 5.18
N CYS A 90 -12.50 -2.94 5.54
CA CYS A 90 -11.20 -2.97 6.25
C CYS A 90 -11.34 -3.00 7.78
N VAL A 91 -12.55 -2.88 8.33
CA VAL A 91 -12.79 -2.99 9.79
C VAL A 91 -13.01 -4.44 10.25
N ASP A 92 -13.41 -5.35 9.36
CA ASP A 92 -13.86 -6.68 9.78
C ASP A 92 -12.84 -7.81 9.59
N SER A 93 -11.74 -7.58 8.86
CA SER A 93 -10.74 -8.64 8.58
C SER A 93 -9.61 -8.74 9.62
N CYS A 94 -9.65 -7.98 10.72
CA CYS A 94 -8.64 -8.06 11.79
C CYS A 94 -9.17 -8.60 13.13
N LEU A 95 -10.41 -9.10 13.19
CA LEU A 95 -10.93 -9.81 14.35
C LEU A 95 -11.07 -11.31 14.06
N GLY A 96 -9.94 -12.01 14.10
CA GLY A 96 -9.91 -13.47 14.16
C GLY A 96 -9.46 -13.94 15.55
N HIS A 97 -10.39 -14.60 16.28
CA HIS A 97 -10.23 -15.41 17.51
C HIS A 97 -9.92 -14.63 18.80
N ASP A 98 -10.57 -14.81 19.96
CA ASP A 98 -11.55 -15.76 20.51
C ASP A 98 -12.20 -15.08 21.75
N VAL A 99 -13.36 -15.56 22.20
CA VAL A 99 -13.82 -15.73 23.62
C VAL A 99 -15.30 -15.39 23.94
N VAL A 100 -15.93 -16.39 24.56
CA VAL A 100 -17.08 -16.44 25.49
C VAL A 100 -18.49 -16.67 24.92
N GLY A 101 -19.08 -17.79 25.35
CA GLY A 101 -20.53 -18.02 25.43
C GLY A 101 -20.92 -19.48 25.43
#